data_AF-U6D4Q9-F1
#
_entry.id   AF-U6D4Q9-F1
#
_cell.length_a   1.000
_cell.length_b   1.000
_cell.length_c   1.000
_cell.angle_alpha   90.00
_cell.angle_beta   90.00
_cell.angle_gamma   90.00
#
_symmetry.space_group_name_H-M   'P 1'
#
loop_
_entity.id
_entity.type
_entity.pdbx_description
1 polymer ?
#
loop_
_entity_poly.entity_id
_entity_poly.type
_entity_poly.pdbx_seq_one_letter_code
_entity_poly.pdbx_strand_id
1 'polypeptide(L)'
;MVNAGAMSGSGNLMDFLDEPFPDVGTYEDFHTIDWLREKSRDTDRHRKITSKSKESIWEFIKSLLDAWSGWAVMLLIGLLAGTLAGVIDLAVDWMTDLKEGVCLSAFWYSHEQCCWTSNETTFEDRDKCPLWQKWSELLVNQSEGASAYILNYLMYILWALLFAFLAVSLVRVFAPYACGSGIPEIKTILSGFIIRGYLGKWTLLIKTVTLVLVVSSGLSLGKEGPLVHVACCC
;
A
#
# COMPACT_ATOMS: atom_id res chain seq x y z
N MET A 1 -9.75 -20.76 66.94
CA MET A 1 -10.52 -21.96 66.58
C MET A 1 -10.66 -21.99 65.06
N VAL A 2 -10.27 -23.14 64.49
CA VAL A 2 -10.54 -23.67 63.14
C VAL A 2 -9.85 -23.01 61.92
N ASN A 3 -9.19 -23.92 61.20
CA ASN A 3 -8.42 -23.81 59.98
C ASN A 3 -9.32 -24.23 58.79
N ALA A 4 -9.18 -23.57 57.63
CA ALA A 4 -9.56 -24.07 56.31
C ALA A 4 -8.88 -23.12 55.30
N GLY A 5 -8.09 -23.53 54.31
CA GLY A 5 -8.04 -24.79 53.60
C GLY A 5 -8.40 -24.53 52.13
N ALA A 6 -7.48 -24.91 51.24
CA ALA A 6 -7.64 -25.18 49.81
C ALA A 6 -7.47 -24.03 48.78
N MET A 7 -6.39 -24.21 48.02
CA MET A 7 -6.15 -23.83 46.63
C MET A 7 -7.40 -24.00 45.74
N SER A 8 -7.71 -22.98 44.93
CA SER A 8 -8.37 -23.15 43.64
C SER A 8 -8.26 -21.85 42.83
N GLY A 9 -8.08 -21.98 41.52
CA GLY A 9 -8.32 -20.88 40.60
C GLY A 9 -7.07 -20.46 39.82
N SER A 10 -6.72 -21.28 38.83
CA SER A 10 -6.10 -20.90 37.56
C SER A 10 -5.98 -19.38 37.37
N GLY A 11 -4.77 -18.84 37.54
CA GLY A 11 -4.46 -17.47 37.14
C GLY A 11 -4.84 -17.32 35.67
N ASN A 12 -5.78 -16.41 35.42
CA ASN A 12 -6.42 -16.18 34.14
C ASN A 12 -5.39 -15.91 33.03
N LEU A 13 -5.01 -16.93 32.26
CA LEU A 13 -4.48 -16.77 30.91
C LEU A 13 -5.55 -16.14 29.99
N MET A 14 -6.82 -16.15 30.43
CA MET A 14 -7.93 -15.47 29.76
C MET A 14 -7.90 -13.94 29.96
N ASP A 15 -7.21 -13.41 30.98
CA ASP A 15 -7.10 -11.95 31.20
C ASP A 15 -6.23 -11.26 30.13
N PHE A 16 -5.38 -12.02 29.42
CA PHE A 16 -4.61 -11.51 28.28
C PHE A 16 -5.39 -11.61 26.96
N LEU A 17 -6.50 -12.36 26.93
CA LEU A 17 -7.39 -12.46 25.77
C LEU A 17 -8.60 -11.52 25.89
N ASP A 18 -8.86 -10.99 27.09
CA ASP A 18 -9.87 -9.97 27.38
C ASP A 18 -9.29 -8.55 27.43
N GLU A 19 -8.13 -8.30 26.81
CA GLU A 19 -7.79 -6.92 26.46
C GLU A 19 -8.85 -6.46 25.47
N PRO A 20 -9.77 -5.55 25.85
CA PRO A 20 -10.78 -5.06 24.93
C PRO A 20 -9.98 -4.43 23.80
N PHE A 21 -10.22 -4.89 22.56
CA PHE A 21 -9.76 -4.16 21.39
C PHE A 21 -9.99 -2.68 21.66
N PRO A 22 -8.98 -1.80 21.46
CA PRO A 22 -9.13 -0.39 21.77
C PRO A 22 -10.44 0.07 21.16
N ASP A 23 -11.31 0.55 22.05
CA ASP A 23 -12.65 1.06 21.83
C ASP A 23 -12.92 1.38 20.35
N VAL A 24 -13.91 0.69 19.76
CA VAL A 24 -14.41 0.96 18.40
C VAL A 24 -15.22 2.26 18.41
N GLY A 25 -14.65 3.33 18.97
CA GLY A 25 -15.05 4.72 18.84
C GLY A 25 -14.37 5.39 17.65
N THR A 26 -14.03 4.65 16.59
CA THR A 26 -13.15 5.17 15.52
C THR A 26 -13.88 6.04 14.48
N TYR A 27 -15.20 6.23 14.62
CA TYR A 27 -16.00 6.99 13.66
C TYR A 27 -17.01 7.96 14.30
N GLU A 28 -16.57 8.76 15.27
CA GLU A 28 -17.44 9.74 15.94
C GLU A 28 -17.75 11.00 15.09
N ASP A 29 -17.26 11.11 13.85
CA ASP A 29 -17.43 12.28 12.99
C ASP A 29 -17.93 11.92 11.56
N PHE A 30 -19.07 11.24 11.46
CA PHE A 30 -19.71 11.05 10.15
C PHE A 30 -20.43 12.34 9.72
N HIS A 31 -19.94 12.96 8.65
CA HIS A 31 -20.74 13.92 7.90
C HIS A 31 -21.32 13.24 6.67
N THR A 32 -22.58 13.53 6.39
CA THR A 32 -23.24 13.06 5.17
C THR A 32 -23.01 14.04 4.03
N ILE A 33 -22.82 13.51 2.82
CA ILE A 33 -22.70 14.30 1.61
C ILE A 33 -24.10 14.73 1.16
N ASP A 34 -24.37 16.03 1.17
CA ASP A 34 -25.61 16.59 0.63
C ASP A 34 -25.47 16.87 -0.88
N TRP A 35 -25.64 15.81 -1.68
CA TRP A 35 -25.57 15.87 -3.14
C TRP A 35 -26.57 16.86 -3.76
N LEU A 36 -27.73 17.05 -3.12
CA LEU A 36 -28.76 17.96 -3.60
C LEU A 36 -28.31 19.41 -3.49
N ARG A 37 -27.75 19.80 -2.34
CA ARG A 37 -27.17 21.12 -2.14
C ARG A 37 -26.00 21.39 -3.06
N GLU A 38 -25.12 20.40 -3.26
CA GLU A 38 -23.98 20.52 -4.17
C GLU A 38 -24.43 20.74 -5.63
N LYS A 39 -25.40 19.94 -6.10
CA LYS A 39 -25.98 20.07 -7.45
C LYS A 39 -26.69 21.41 -7.67
N SER A 40 -27.41 21.91 -6.67
CA SER A 40 -28.02 23.25 -6.72
C SER A 40 -26.97 24.34 -6.87
N ARG A 41 -25.91 24.30 -6.05
CA ARG A 41 -24.80 25.26 -6.10
C ARG A 41 -24.08 25.23 -7.45
N ASP A 42 -23.90 24.05 -8.03
CA ASP A 42 -23.25 23.88 -9.32
C ASP A 42 -24.09 24.45 -10.48
N THR A 43 -25.41 24.23 -10.45
CA THR A 43 -26.33 24.80 -11.45
C THR A 43 -26.29 26.34 -11.44
N ASP A 44 -26.26 26.95 -10.25
CA ASP A 44 -26.15 28.40 -10.10
C ASP A 44 -24.81 28.95 -10.61
N ARG A 45 -23.71 28.21 -10.39
CA ARG A 45 -22.38 28.57 -10.91
C ARG A 45 -22.38 28.56 -12.45
N HIS A 46 -22.90 27.50 -13.07
CA HIS A 46 -22.97 27.38 -14.53
C HIS A 46 -23.81 28.50 -15.16
N ARG A 47 -24.94 28.87 -14.56
CA ARG A 47 -25.77 29.98 -15.04
C ARG A 47 -25.01 31.31 -15.05
N LYS A 48 -24.23 31.59 -13.99
CA LYS A 48 -23.41 32.81 -13.89
C LYS A 48 -22.32 32.84 -14.97
N ILE A 49 -21.60 31.73 -15.17
CA ILE A 49 -20.52 31.62 -16.17
C ILE A 49 -21.06 31.81 -17.59
N THR A 50 -22.16 31.12 -17.95
CA THR A 50 -22.75 31.24 -19.28
C THR A 50 -23.24 32.66 -19.56
N SER A 51 -23.82 33.35 -18.57
CA SER A 51 -24.27 34.73 -18.74
C SER A 51 -23.11 35.70 -19.03
N LYS A 52 -21.99 35.56 -18.30
CA LYS A 52 -20.80 36.41 -18.45
C LYS A 52 -19.96 36.08 -19.69
N SER A 53 -20.03 34.85 -20.19
CA SER A 53 -19.27 34.44 -21.40
C SER A 53 -19.60 35.24 -22.65
N LYS A 54 -20.78 35.88 -22.71
CA LYS A 54 -21.24 36.71 -23.84
C LYS A 54 -20.68 38.13 -23.82
N GLU A 55 -20.08 38.56 -22.72
CA GLU A 55 -19.61 39.93 -22.54
C GLU A 55 -18.17 40.14 -23.00
N SER A 56 -17.34 39.08 -22.99
CA SER A 56 -15.91 39.18 -23.31
C SER A 56 -15.33 37.87 -23.85
N ILE A 57 -14.38 37.99 -24.78
CA ILE A 57 -13.60 36.86 -25.32
C ILE A 57 -12.80 36.17 -24.20
N TRP A 58 -12.34 36.92 -23.18
CA TRP A 58 -11.64 36.35 -22.03
C TRP A 58 -12.56 35.48 -21.15
N GLU A 59 -13.80 35.93 -20.94
CA GLU A 59 -14.82 35.16 -20.21
C GLU A 59 -15.29 33.94 -21.02
N PHE A 60 -15.29 34.03 -22.36
CA PHE A 60 -15.52 32.90 -23.24
C PHE A 60 -14.41 31.84 -23.14
N ILE A 61 -13.13 32.25 -23.18
CA ILE A 61 -11.98 31.34 -22.98
C ILE A 61 -12.03 30.69 -21.59
N LYS A 62 -12.37 31.45 -20.55
CA LYS A 62 -12.53 30.93 -19.18
C LYS A 62 -13.66 29.90 -19.09
N SER A 63 -14.77 30.13 -19.77
CA SER A 63 -15.88 29.16 -19.86
C SER A 63 -15.46 27.88 -20.57
N LEU A 64 -14.62 27.96 -21.61
CA LEU A 64 -14.08 26.78 -22.30
C LEU A 64 -13.10 26.00 -21.41
N LEU A 65 -12.25 26.69 -20.63
CA LEU A 65 -11.35 26.06 -19.67
C LEU A 65 -12.12 25.35 -18.54
N ASP A 66 -13.19 25.95 -18.01
CA ASP A 66 -14.01 25.32 -16.98
C ASP A 66 -14.74 24.08 -17.54
N ALA A 67 -15.16 24.12 -18.81
CA ALA A 67 -15.75 22.97 -19.49
C ALA A 67 -14.75 21.81 -19.73
N TRP A 68 -13.48 22.12 -20.00
CA TRP A 68 -12.43 21.11 -20.17
C TRP A 68 -11.81 20.63 -18.85
N SER A 69 -11.99 21.39 -17.76
CA SER A 69 -11.38 21.13 -16.46
C SER A 69 -11.62 19.69 -15.95
N GLY A 70 -12.83 19.14 -16.14
CA GLY A 70 -13.15 17.76 -15.75
C GLY A 70 -12.31 16.72 -16.48
N TRP A 71 -12.08 16.89 -17.79
CA TRP A 71 -11.24 15.98 -18.58
C TRP A 71 -9.76 16.09 -18.20
N ALA A 72 -9.28 17.32 -17.96
CA ALA A 72 -7.93 17.55 -17.49
C ALA A 72 -7.68 16.90 -16.11
N VAL A 73 -8.64 17.02 -15.18
CA VAL A 73 -8.57 16.38 -13.86
C VAL A 73 -8.55 14.85 -13.98
N MET A 74 -9.41 14.26 -14.82
CA MET A 74 -9.40 12.80 -15.05
C MET A 74 -8.06 12.30 -15.61
N LEU A 75 -7.47 13.05 -16.55
CA LEU A 75 -6.17 12.71 -17.12
C LEU A 75 -5.06 12.79 -16.05
N LEU A 76 -5.07 13.82 -15.22
CA LEU A 76 -4.08 13.98 -14.14
C LEU A 76 -4.19 12.87 -13.10
N ILE A 77 -5.40 12.52 -12.64
CA ILE A 77 -5.61 11.41 -11.70
C ILE A 77 -5.13 10.10 -12.32
N GLY A 78 -5.42 9.85 -13.60
CA GLY A 78 -4.96 8.65 -14.30
C GLY A 78 -3.43 8.56 -14.40
N LEU A 79 -2.74 9.66 -14.71
CA LEU A 79 -1.27 9.70 -14.72
C LEU A 79 -0.67 9.50 -13.33
N LEU A 80 -1.24 10.13 -12.29
CA LEU A 80 -0.78 9.98 -10.92
C LEU A 80 -0.98 8.54 -10.39
N ALA A 81 -2.17 7.97 -10.58
CA ALA A 81 -2.45 6.61 -10.18
C ALA A 81 -1.58 5.59 -10.96
N GLY A 82 -1.40 5.79 -12.26
CA GLY A 82 -0.56 4.92 -13.10
C GLY A 82 0.93 4.98 -12.73
N THR A 83 1.46 6.19 -12.47
CA THR A 83 2.85 6.34 -12.02
C THR A 83 3.07 5.72 -10.65
N LEU A 84 2.14 5.91 -9.70
CA LEU A 84 2.22 5.27 -8.38
C LEU A 84 2.12 3.73 -8.46
N ALA A 85 1.23 3.20 -9.30
CA ALA A 85 1.13 1.76 -9.54
C ALA A 85 2.44 1.19 -10.10
N GLY A 86 3.04 1.85 -11.09
CA GLY A 86 4.34 1.43 -11.65
C GLY A 86 5.48 1.48 -10.63
N VAL A 87 5.49 2.47 -9.73
CA VAL A 87 6.47 2.56 -8.63
C VAL A 87 6.26 1.43 -7.62
N ILE A 88 5.01 1.11 -7.27
CA ILE A 88 4.70 0.00 -6.37
C ILE A 88 5.19 -1.32 -6.97
N ASP A 89 4.91 -1.57 -8.25
CA ASP A 89 5.28 -2.81 -8.91
C ASP A 89 6.80 -3.01 -8.94
N LEU A 90 7.54 -1.99 -9.39
CA LEU A 90 9.01 -2.04 -9.39
C LEU A 90 9.58 -2.25 -7.99
N ALA A 91 9.00 -1.60 -6.98
CA ALA A 91 9.46 -1.73 -5.61
C ALA A 91 9.12 -3.10 -5.00
N VAL A 92 7.97 -3.69 -5.35
CA VAL A 92 7.57 -5.04 -4.92
C VAL A 92 8.55 -6.06 -5.46
N ASP A 93 8.84 -6.00 -6.76
CA ASP A 93 9.74 -6.96 -7.42
C ASP A 93 11.14 -6.89 -6.79
N TRP A 94 11.70 -5.68 -6.69
CA TRP A 94 13.02 -5.48 -6.08
C TRP A 94 13.09 -5.92 -4.62
N MET A 95 12.12 -5.56 -3.77
CA MET A 95 12.13 -5.96 -2.36
C MET A 95 11.84 -7.45 -2.17
N THR A 96 11.12 -8.09 -3.10
CA THR A 96 10.91 -9.54 -3.07
C THR A 96 12.20 -10.27 -3.38
N ASP A 97 12.93 -9.83 -4.41
CA ASP A 97 14.20 -10.42 -4.84
C ASP A 97 15.29 -10.28 -3.78
N LEU A 98 15.24 -9.21 -2.97
CA LEU A 98 16.18 -9.00 -1.86
C LEU A 98 16.18 -10.16 -0.84
N LYS A 99 15.09 -10.92 -0.72
CA LYS A 99 15.05 -12.11 0.16
C LYS A 99 15.95 -13.24 -0.34
N GLU A 100 16.19 -13.30 -1.65
CA GLU A 100 16.92 -14.39 -2.30
C GLU A 100 18.39 -14.03 -2.55
N GLY A 101 18.66 -12.76 -2.90
CA GLY A 101 20.01 -12.30 -3.18
C GLY A 101 20.09 -10.84 -3.57
N VAL A 102 21.25 -10.45 -4.08
CA VAL A 102 21.54 -9.09 -4.55
C VAL A 102 22.35 -9.11 -5.84
N CYS A 103 22.18 -8.07 -6.66
CA CYS A 103 22.98 -7.87 -7.86
C CYS A 103 24.31 -7.14 -7.52
N LEU A 104 25.44 -7.66 -8.02
CA LEU A 104 26.77 -7.06 -7.76
C LEU A 104 26.97 -5.70 -8.44
N SER A 105 26.37 -5.50 -9.61
CA SER A 105 26.54 -4.25 -10.38
C SER A 105 25.84 -3.07 -9.73
N ALA A 106 24.60 -3.27 -9.28
CA ALA A 106 23.84 -2.26 -8.56
C ALA A 106 22.80 -2.93 -7.65
N PHE A 107 22.78 -2.50 -6.39
CA PHE A 107 21.89 -3.05 -5.35
C PHE A 107 20.39 -2.88 -5.65
N TRP A 108 20.02 -1.85 -6.42
CA TRP A 108 18.63 -1.45 -6.68
C TRP A 108 17.98 -2.19 -7.86
N TYR A 109 18.71 -3.04 -8.56
CA TYR A 109 18.16 -3.81 -9.69
C TYR A 109 17.47 -5.06 -9.20
N SER A 110 16.27 -5.31 -9.74
CA SER A 110 15.60 -6.60 -9.59
C SER A 110 16.41 -7.70 -10.29
N HIS A 111 16.13 -8.95 -9.94
CA HIS A 111 16.77 -10.12 -10.54
C HIS A 111 16.63 -10.11 -12.07
N GLU A 112 15.41 -9.83 -12.58
CA GLU A 112 15.17 -9.75 -14.02
C GLU A 112 15.98 -8.63 -14.70
N GLN A 113 16.11 -7.47 -14.06
CA GLN A 113 16.89 -6.35 -14.58
C GLN A 113 18.39 -6.64 -14.55
N CYS A 114 18.87 -7.28 -13.47
CA CYS A 114 20.27 -7.67 -13.31
C CYS A 114 20.71 -8.65 -14.42
N CYS A 115 19.81 -9.53 -14.82
CA CYS A 115 20.09 -10.61 -15.78
C CYS A 115 19.59 -10.32 -17.20
N TRP A 116 19.11 -9.09 -17.47
CA TRP A 116 18.58 -8.69 -18.78
C TRP A 116 19.60 -8.86 -19.93
N THR A 117 20.91 -8.72 -19.64
CA THR A 117 21.99 -8.80 -20.64
C THR A 117 22.60 -10.21 -20.79
N SER A 118 22.22 -11.19 -19.98
CA SER A 118 22.82 -12.53 -20.11
C SER A 118 22.38 -13.20 -21.41
N ASN A 119 23.35 -13.70 -22.17
CA ASN A 119 23.16 -14.34 -23.48
C ASN A 119 22.60 -15.78 -23.39
N GLU A 120 22.28 -16.23 -22.18
CA GLU A 120 21.75 -17.56 -21.85
C GLU A 120 20.22 -17.53 -21.97
N THR A 121 19.68 -17.90 -23.14
CA THR A 121 18.23 -17.82 -23.44
C THR A 121 17.43 -19.06 -23.01
N THR A 122 18.05 -20.00 -22.27
CA THR A 122 17.44 -21.29 -21.91
C THR A 122 16.78 -21.20 -20.53
N PHE A 123 15.56 -21.74 -20.38
CA PHE A 123 14.77 -21.68 -19.14
C PHE A 123 15.49 -22.34 -17.94
N GLU A 124 16.35 -23.33 -18.16
CA GLU A 124 17.12 -24.02 -17.11
C GLU A 124 18.34 -23.21 -16.60
N ASP A 125 18.79 -22.19 -17.33
CA ASP A 125 19.99 -21.40 -17.00
C ASP A 125 19.67 -19.94 -16.64
N ARG A 126 18.39 -19.55 -16.65
CA ARG A 126 17.94 -18.20 -16.24
C ARG A 126 18.30 -17.88 -14.78
N ASP A 127 18.40 -18.90 -13.94
CA ASP A 127 18.76 -18.78 -12.51
C ASP A 127 20.29 -18.74 -12.26
N LYS A 128 21.12 -19.00 -13.28
CA LYS A 128 22.59 -19.02 -13.18
C LYS A 128 23.22 -17.74 -13.71
N CYS A 129 22.66 -16.61 -13.31
CA CYS A 129 23.17 -15.31 -13.66
C CYS A 129 24.44 -14.99 -12.85
N PRO A 130 25.62 -14.82 -13.46
CA PRO A 130 26.88 -14.64 -12.72
C PRO A 130 26.94 -13.30 -11.96
N LEU A 131 26.09 -12.34 -12.31
CA LEU A 131 25.97 -11.06 -11.61
C LEU A 131 25.08 -11.13 -10.37
N TRP A 132 24.19 -12.12 -10.29
CA TRP A 132 23.31 -12.30 -9.16
C TRP A 132 24.00 -13.17 -8.11
N GLN A 133 24.01 -12.69 -6.87
CA GLN A 133 24.65 -13.40 -5.76
C GLN A 133 23.61 -13.71 -4.70
N LYS A 134 23.46 -15.01 -4.42
CA LYS A 134 22.64 -15.50 -3.31
C LYS A 134 23.32 -15.16 -1.98
N TRP A 135 22.54 -15.07 -0.92
CA TRP A 135 23.08 -14.76 0.41
C TRP A 135 24.17 -15.74 0.88
N SER A 136 24.02 -17.03 0.57
CA SER A 136 25.04 -18.05 0.85
C SER A 136 26.38 -17.82 0.14
N GLU A 137 26.35 -17.42 -1.13
CA GLU A 137 27.55 -17.12 -1.92
C GLU A 137 28.23 -15.87 -1.39
N LEU A 138 27.45 -14.86 -0.98
CA LEU A 138 28.00 -13.61 -0.45
C LEU A 138 28.61 -13.74 0.96
N LEU A 139 28.03 -14.58 1.81
CA LEU A 139 28.47 -14.75 3.20
C LEU A 139 29.52 -15.85 3.39
N VAL A 140 29.42 -16.96 2.65
CA VAL A 140 30.23 -18.18 2.86
C VAL A 140 31.04 -18.56 1.61
N ASN A 141 30.88 -17.84 0.49
CA ASN A 141 31.57 -18.12 -0.77
C ASN A 141 31.43 -19.59 -1.20
N GLN A 142 30.29 -20.21 -0.86
CA GLN A 142 29.90 -21.57 -1.22
C GLN A 142 28.52 -21.54 -1.87
N SER A 143 28.44 -22.03 -3.10
CA SER A 143 27.20 -22.16 -3.87
C SER A 143 26.49 -23.50 -3.63
N GLU A 144 27.23 -24.54 -3.23
CA GLU A 144 26.74 -25.92 -3.15
C GLU A 144 26.96 -26.51 -1.75
N GLY A 145 25.90 -27.10 -1.17
CA GLY A 145 25.96 -27.80 0.11
C GLY A 145 24.75 -27.58 1.00
N ALA A 146 24.60 -28.44 2.02
CA ALA A 146 23.51 -28.32 3.00
C ALA A 146 23.59 -27.01 3.79
N SER A 147 24.81 -26.54 4.10
CA SER A 147 25.05 -25.26 4.77
C SER A 147 24.55 -24.06 3.95
N ALA A 148 24.83 -24.04 2.65
CA ALA A 148 24.38 -22.98 1.75
C ALA A 148 22.85 -22.92 1.66
N TYR A 149 22.17 -24.07 1.53
CA TYR A 149 20.72 -24.15 1.54
C TYR A 149 20.11 -23.61 2.84
N ILE A 150 20.62 -24.04 3.99
CA ILE A 150 20.15 -23.59 5.31
C ILE A 150 20.32 -22.07 5.47
N LEU A 151 21.44 -21.51 5.03
CA LEU A 151 21.70 -20.06 5.13
C LEU A 151 20.77 -19.25 4.24
N ASN A 152 20.57 -19.64 2.98
CA ASN A 152 19.61 -18.94 2.10
C ASN A 152 18.21 -18.97 2.70
N TYR A 153 17.78 -20.13 3.22
CA TYR A 153 16.47 -20.26 3.84
C TYR A 153 16.32 -19.40 5.11
N LEU A 154 17.35 -19.36 5.95
CA LEU A 154 17.37 -18.50 7.15
C LEU A 154 17.29 -17.02 6.78
N MET A 155 18.09 -16.58 5.81
CA MET A 155 18.07 -15.19 5.35
C MET A 155 16.72 -14.81 4.73
N TYR A 156 16.13 -15.71 3.95
CA TYR A 156 14.79 -15.52 3.40
C TYR A 156 13.75 -15.28 4.50
N ILE A 157 13.75 -16.12 5.55
CA ILE A 157 12.84 -15.96 6.70
C ILE A 157 13.11 -14.66 7.44
N LEU A 158 14.38 -14.32 7.68
CA LEU A 158 14.78 -13.12 8.41
C LEU A 158 14.27 -11.86 7.72
N TRP A 159 14.46 -11.74 6.41
CA TRP A 159 13.96 -10.62 5.62
C TRP A 159 12.44 -10.57 5.58
N ALA A 160 11.77 -11.72 5.39
CA ALA A 160 10.31 -11.79 5.40
C ALA A 160 9.71 -11.30 6.72
N LEU A 161 10.28 -11.74 7.86
CA LEU A 161 9.85 -11.31 9.19
C LEU A 161 10.12 -9.82 9.43
N LEU A 162 11.27 -9.31 8.99
CA LEU A 162 11.62 -7.90 9.10
C LEU A 162 10.62 -7.02 8.34
N PHE A 163 10.29 -7.37 7.10
CA PHE A 163 9.32 -6.62 6.30
C PHE A 163 7.92 -6.64 6.90
N ALA A 164 7.45 -7.80 7.35
CA ALA A 164 6.16 -7.93 8.02
C ALA A 164 6.11 -7.07 9.31
N PHE A 165 7.17 -7.13 10.13
CA PHE A 165 7.27 -6.35 11.36
C PHE A 165 7.25 -4.84 11.10
N LEU A 166 8.03 -4.38 10.11
CA LEU A 166 8.06 -2.96 9.71
C LEU A 166 6.71 -2.50 9.18
N ALA A 167 6.04 -3.31 8.35
CA ALA A 167 4.73 -2.98 7.82
C ALA A 167 3.69 -2.81 8.94
N VAL A 168 3.60 -3.76 9.88
CA VAL A 168 2.66 -3.66 11.00
C VAL A 168 2.99 -2.44 11.88
N SER A 169 4.27 -2.21 12.16
CA SER A 169 4.71 -1.07 12.98
C SER A 169 4.34 0.26 12.34
N LEU A 170 4.54 0.41 11.03
CA LEU A 170 4.19 1.63 10.28
C LEU A 170 2.68 1.91 10.31
N VAL A 171 1.84 0.90 10.05
CA VAL A 171 0.38 1.05 10.07
C VAL A 171 -0.10 1.43 11.47
N ARG A 172 0.38 0.72 12.51
CA ARG A 172 -0.07 0.93 13.89
C ARG A 172 0.34 2.30 14.45
N VAL A 173 1.51 2.82 14.08
CA VAL A 173 2.04 4.08 14.63
C VAL A 173 1.54 5.31 13.86
N PHE A 174 1.51 5.26 12.52
CA PHE A 174 1.28 6.47 11.72
C PHE A 174 -0.15 6.61 11.20
N ALA A 175 -0.77 5.52 10.75
CA ALA A 175 -2.08 5.60 10.10
C ALA A 175 -2.85 4.27 10.26
N PRO A 176 -3.54 4.05 11.40
CA PRO A 176 -4.34 2.84 11.61
C PRO A 176 -5.47 2.70 10.58
N TYR A 177 -5.94 3.82 10.01
CA TYR A 177 -6.93 3.85 8.92
C TYR A 177 -6.43 3.24 7.60
N ALA A 178 -5.12 3.02 7.43
CA ALA A 178 -4.57 2.38 6.25
C ALA A 178 -4.75 0.85 6.25
N CYS A 179 -5.26 0.27 7.34
CA CYS A 179 -5.47 -1.17 7.47
C CYS A 179 -6.46 -1.73 6.43
N GLY A 180 -6.24 -2.97 6.00
CA GLY A 180 -7.13 -3.67 5.08
C GLY A 180 -7.12 -3.17 3.64
N SER A 181 -8.06 -3.68 2.84
CA SER A 181 -8.16 -3.37 1.41
C SER A 181 -8.59 -1.91 1.18
N GLY A 182 -9.61 -1.47 1.91
CA GLY A 182 -10.17 -0.14 1.79
C GLY A 182 -11.38 0.01 0.87
N ILE A 183 -11.73 -1.05 0.13
CA ILE A 183 -12.92 -1.12 -0.73
C ILE A 183 -14.23 -0.91 0.05
N PRO A 184 -14.49 -1.56 1.20
CA PRO A 184 -15.76 -1.38 1.90
C PRO A 184 -15.96 0.07 2.38
N GLU A 185 -14.91 0.74 2.81
CA GLU A 185 -14.93 2.13 3.26
C GLU A 185 -15.08 3.11 2.09
N ILE A 186 -14.47 2.82 0.93
CA ILE A 186 -14.73 3.63 -0.28
C ILE A 186 -16.20 3.51 -0.69
N LYS A 187 -16.77 2.30 -0.58
CA LYS A 187 -18.20 2.09 -0.87
C LYS A 187 -19.10 2.88 0.08
N THR A 188 -18.75 3.00 1.37
CA THR A 188 -19.52 3.84 2.31
C THR A 188 -19.41 5.33 1.99
N ILE A 189 -18.22 5.80 1.56
CA ILE A 189 -18.02 7.18 1.09
C ILE A 189 -18.87 7.49 -0.15
N LEU A 190 -18.86 6.60 -1.14
CA LEU A 190 -19.72 6.73 -2.33
C LEU A 190 -21.21 6.68 -2.00
N SER A 191 -21.60 5.99 -0.92
CA SER A 191 -22.98 5.97 -0.42
C SER A 191 -23.39 7.27 0.29
N GLY A 192 -22.45 8.20 0.51
CA GLY A 192 -22.71 9.51 1.08
C GLY A 192 -22.24 9.70 2.52
N PHE A 193 -21.41 8.81 3.08
CA PHE A 193 -20.86 8.94 4.43
C PHE A 193 -19.36 9.26 4.40
N ILE A 194 -18.96 10.44 4.87
CA ILE A 194 -17.55 10.84 4.89
C ILE A 194 -16.87 10.34 6.16
N ILE A 195 -15.76 9.62 5.99
CA ILE A 195 -14.83 9.25 7.08
C ILE A 195 -13.65 10.23 7.03
N ARG A 196 -13.46 11.01 8.09
CA ARG A 196 -12.38 12.00 8.17
C ARG A 196 -11.01 11.30 8.15
N GLY A 197 -10.09 11.82 7.34
CA GLY A 197 -8.71 11.32 7.26
C GLY A 197 -8.52 10.05 6.42
N TYR A 198 -9.60 9.42 5.95
CA TYR A 198 -9.53 8.19 5.15
C TYR A 198 -8.84 8.42 3.79
N LEU A 199 -9.27 9.43 3.04
CA LEU A 199 -8.65 9.88 1.78
C LEU A 199 -7.47 10.87 2.00
N GLY A 200 -6.79 10.77 3.15
CA GLY A 200 -5.72 11.69 3.51
C GLY A 200 -4.40 11.35 2.81
N LYS A 201 -3.59 12.39 2.53
CA LYS A 201 -2.22 12.22 1.99
C LYS A 201 -1.32 11.32 2.84
N TRP A 202 -1.48 11.37 4.16
CA TRP A 202 -0.73 10.51 5.10
C TRP A 202 -1.14 9.05 4.98
N THR A 203 -2.45 8.79 4.86
CA THR A 203 -2.98 7.45 4.61
C THR A 203 -2.47 6.91 3.28
N LEU A 204 -2.46 7.71 2.21
CA LEU A 204 -1.87 7.33 0.92
C LEU A 204 -0.39 6.93 1.07
N LEU A 205 0.44 7.77 1.70
CA LEU A 205 1.88 7.48 1.85
C LEU A 205 2.16 6.22 2.68
N ILE A 206 1.45 6.04 3.79
CA ILE A 206 1.64 4.85 4.63
C ILE A 206 1.11 3.61 3.90
N LYS A 207 -0.04 3.71 3.23
CA LYS A 207 -0.64 2.58 2.52
C LYS A 207 0.23 2.12 1.36
N THR A 208 0.85 3.03 0.59
CA THR A 208 1.76 2.66 -0.50
C THR A 208 2.99 1.92 0.03
N VAL A 209 3.69 2.48 1.02
CA VAL A 209 4.90 1.86 1.60
C VAL A 209 4.59 0.50 2.24
N THR A 210 3.51 0.42 3.03
CA THR A 210 3.14 -0.82 3.72
C THR A 210 2.65 -1.90 2.77
N LEU A 211 1.99 -1.52 1.66
CA LEU A 211 1.61 -2.45 0.60
C LEU A 211 2.84 -3.14 0.01
N VAL A 212 3.90 -2.38 -0.32
CA VAL A 212 5.11 -2.97 -0.89
C VAL A 212 5.75 -3.94 0.10
N LEU A 213 5.93 -3.53 1.37
CA LEU A 213 6.53 -4.37 2.41
C LEU A 213 5.73 -5.66 2.68
N VAL A 214 4.40 -5.58 2.72
CA VAL A 214 3.53 -6.73 2.97
C VAL A 214 3.60 -7.74 1.83
N VAL A 215 3.52 -7.27 0.58
CA VAL A 215 3.60 -8.16 -0.59
C VAL A 215 4.99 -8.81 -0.67
N SER A 216 6.05 -8.03 -0.48
CA SER A 216 7.42 -8.55 -0.48
C SER A 216 7.70 -9.52 0.67
N SER A 217 7.03 -9.39 1.82
CA SER A 217 7.14 -10.36 2.92
C SER A 217 6.61 -11.76 2.56
N GLY A 218 5.87 -11.91 1.46
CA GLY A 218 5.31 -13.19 1.02
C GLY A 218 4.07 -13.63 1.81
N LEU A 219 3.40 -12.71 2.50
CA LEU A 219 2.08 -12.96 3.06
C LEU A 219 1.08 -13.27 1.94
N SER A 220 0.10 -14.13 2.22
CA SER A 220 -0.95 -14.51 1.26
C SER A 220 -1.98 -13.38 1.05
N LEU A 221 -1.50 -12.24 0.56
CA LEU A 221 -2.24 -10.99 0.35
C LEU A 221 -1.94 -10.44 -1.05
N GLY A 222 -2.92 -9.79 -1.68
CA GLY A 222 -2.78 -9.21 -3.02
C GLY A 222 -2.67 -7.69 -3.00
N LYS A 223 -1.97 -7.12 -3.99
CA LYS A 223 -1.83 -5.66 -4.17
C LYS A 223 -3.06 -4.97 -4.78
N GLU A 224 -3.89 -5.72 -5.50
CA GLU A 224 -4.99 -5.21 -6.33
C GLU A 224 -6.07 -4.47 -5.52
N GLY A 225 -6.48 -5.01 -4.37
CA GLY A 225 -7.50 -4.37 -3.53
C GLY A 225 -7.06 -3.01 -2.97
N PRO A 226 -5.91 -2.96 -2.26
CA PRO A 226 -5.32 -1.71 -1.80
C PRO A 226 -5.02 -0.68 -2.90
N LEU A 227 -4.69 -1.12 -4.12
CA LEU A 227 -4.41 -0.24 -5.27
C LEU A 227 -5.61 0.64 -5.61
N VAL A 228 -6.84 0.11 -5.51
CA VAL A 228 -8.07 0.89 -5.74
C VAL A 228 -8.17 2.04 -4.74
N HIS A 229 -7.83 1.80 -3.47
CA HIS A 229 -7.84 2.86 -2.46
C HIS A 229 -6.74 3.90 -2.71
N VAL A 230 -5.54 3.46 -3.10
CA VAL A 230 -4.47 4.38 -3.48
C VAL A 230 -4.90 5.26 -4.65
N ALA A 231 -5.54 4.69 -5.69
CA ALA A 231 -6.06 5.44 -6.82
C ALA A 231 -7.16 6.45 -6.44
N CYS A 232 -8.05 6.10 -5.51
CA CYS A 232 -9.07 7.04 -4.99
C CYS A 232 -8.48 8.20 -4.16
N CYS A 233 -7.27 8.04 -3.63
CA CYS A 233 -6.57 9.07 -2.85
C CYS A 233 -5.70 10.01 -3.71
N CYS A 234 -5.53 9.72 -5.00
CA CYS A 234 -4.77 10.52 -5.96
C CYS A 234 -5.61 11.67 -6.52
#